data_AF-A0A447TK28-F1
#
_entry.id   AF-A0A447TK28-F1
#
_cell.length_a   1.000
_cell.length_b   1.000
_cell.length_c   1.000
_cell.angle_alpha   90.00
_cell.angle_beta   90.00
_cell.angle_gamma   90.00
#
_symmetry.space_group_name_H-M   'P 1'
#
loop_
_entity.id
_entity.type
_entity.pdbx_description
1 polymer ?
#
loop_
_entity_poly.entity_id
_entity_poly.type
_entity_poly.pdbx_seq_one_letter_code
_entity_poly.pdbx_strand_id
1 'polypeptide(L)' 'MQQHALANGLILLTCGIYANVVRFLFPLTIEDEIFAEALGKLEAALKA' A
#
# COMPACT_ATOMS: atom_id res chain seq x y z
N MET A 1 -4.58 -9.69 1.05
CA MET A 1 -3.76 -8.49 0.71
C MET A 1 -4.49 -7.38 -0.06
N GLN A 2 -4.48 -7.28 -1.40
CA GLN A 2 -4.87 -6.01 -2.09
C GLN A 2 -6.32 -5.54 -1.84
N GLN A 3 -7.30 -6.44 -1.82
CA GLN A 3 -8.68 -6.09 -1.46
C GLN A 3 -8.78 -5.57 -0.02
N HIS A 4 -7.98 -6.12 0.90
CA HIS A 4 -7.93 -5.67 2.30
C HIS A 4 -7.32 -4.27 2.39
N ALA A 5 -6.22 -4.00 1.68
CA ALA A 5 -5.64 -2.66 1.60
C ALA A 5 -6.66 -1.65 1.03
N LEU A 6 -7.34 -1.98 -0.08
CA LEU A 6 -8.33 -1.12 -0.70
C LEU A 6 -9.52 -0.83 0.24
N ALA A 7 -10.03 -1.84 0.94
CA ALA A 7 -11.10 -1.68 1.92
C ALA A 7 -10.71 -0.74 3.08
N ASN A 8 -9.41 -0.66 3.40
CA ASN A 8 -8.85 0.26 4.40
C ASN A 8 -8.41 1.62 3.81
N GLY A 9 -8.78 1.91 2.55
CA GLY A 9 -8.48 3.18 1.88
C GLY A 9 -7.05 3.29 1.35
N LEU A 10 -6.29 2.18 1.29
CA LEU A 10 -4.95 2.15 0.73
C LEU A 10 -4.98 1.62 -0.71
N ILE A 11 -4.71 2.51 -1.67
CA ILE A 11 -4.60 2.13 -3.09
C ILE A 11 -3.20 1.59 -3.36
N LEU A 12 -3.13 0.36 -3.87
CA LEU A 12 -1.87 -0.30 -4.22
C LEU A 12 -1.81 -0.58 -5.73
N LEU A 13 -0.64 -0.37 -6.32
CA LEU A 13 -0.38 -0.70 -7.71
C LEU A 13 0.37 -2.02 -7.81
N THR A 14 -0.14 -2.94 -8.62
CA THR A 14 0.54 -4.19 -8.96
C THR A 14 1.27 -4.06 -10.28
N CYS A 15 2.45 -4.68 -10.38
CA CYS A 15 3.26 -4.68 -11.58
C CYS A 15 4.07 -5.98 -11.72
N GLY A 16 4.88 -6.05 -12.77
CA GLY A 16 5.73 -7.21 -13.09
C GLY A 16 5.02 -8.23 -13.97
N ILE A 17 5.80 -9.07 -14.67
CA ILE A 17 5.30 -10.05 -15.65
C ILE A 17 4.31 -11.03 -15.00
N TYR A 18 4.58 -11.41 -13.75
CA TYR A 18 3.73 -12.34 -12.98
C TYR A 18 2.74 -11.63 -12.05
N ALA A 19 2.60 -10.29 -12.14
CA ALA A 19 1.73 -9.48 -11.29
C ALA A 19 1.93 -9.69 -9.77
N ASN A 20 3.10 -10.17 -9.35
CA ASN A 20 3.42 -10.53 -7.97
C ASN A 20 4.24 -9.44 -7.24
N VAL A 21 4.39 -8.25 -7.84
CA VAL A 21 5.14 -7.13 -7.27
C VAL A 21 4.20 -5.97 -6.98
N VAL A 22 4.21 -5.48 -5.74
CA VAL A 22 3.50 -4.25 -5.34
C VAL A 22 4.46 -3.07 -5.43
N ARG A 23 4.04 -2.00 -6.10
CA ARG A 23 4.75 -0.70 -6.10
C ARG A 23 4.07 0.27 -5.16
N PHE A 24 4.84 0.78 -4.21
CA PHE A 24 4.42 1.85 -3.33
C PHE A 24 4.92 3.19 -3.88
N LEU A 25 4.06 3.90 -4.61
CA LEU A 25 4.36 5.17 -5.26
C LEU A 25 3.55 6.29 -4.58
N PHE A 26 4.10 6.84 -3.50
CA PHE A 26 3.56 7.99 -2.79
C PHE A 26 4.21 9.28 -3.32
N PRO A 27 3.55 10.45 -3.21
CA PRO A 27 4.14 11.72 -3.60
C PRO A 27 5.31 12.09 -2.68
N LEU A 28 6.35 12.73 -3.23
CA LEU A 28 7.54 13.14 -2.45
C LEU A 28 7.22 14.19 -1.36
N THR A 29 6.07 14.85 -1.45
CA THR A 29 5.59 15.86 -0.50
C THR A 29 4.59 15.30 0.51
N ILE A 30 4.51 13.96 0.66
CA ILE A 30 3.64 13.35 1.66
C ILE A 30 4.10 13.77 3.07
N GLU A 31 3.14 14.02 3.96
CA GLU A 31 3.41 14.27 5.37
C GLU A 31 3.81 12.96 6.07
N ASP A 32 4.78 13.02 6.99
CA ASP A 32 5.33 11.85 7.68
C ASP A 32 4.24 11.03 8.40
N GLU A 33 3.25 11.71 8.97
CA GLU A 33 2.13 11.10 9.70
C GLU A 33 1.24 10.26 8.78
N ILE A 34 0.92 10.79 7.60
CA ILE A 34 0.14 10.10 6.57
C ILE A 34 0.94 8.92 6.00
N PHE A 35 2.25 9.10 5.81
CA PHE A 35 3.13 8.03 5.36
C PHE A 35 3.19 6.86 6.36
N ALA A 36 3.30 7.16 7.65
CA ALA A 36 3.28 6.16 8.72
C ALA A 36 1.93 5.42 8.78
N GLU A 37 0.80 6.13 8.63
CA GLU A 37 -0.53 5.52 8.56
C GLU A 37 -0.63 4.53 7.38
N ALA A 38 -0.16 4.94 6.20
CA ALA A 38 -0.18 4.10 5.00
C ALA A 38 0.66 2.83 5.16
N LEU A 39 1.84 2.93 5.80
CA LEU A 39 2.68 1.77 6.12
C LEU A 39 2.00 0.82 7.11
N GLY A 40 1.34 1.35 8.15
CA GLY A 40 0.59 0.51 9.09
C GLY A 40 -0.56 -0.26 8.41
N LYS A 41 -1.29 0.39 7.51
CA LYS A 41 -2.33 -0.27 6.69
C LYS A 41 -1.75 -1.32 5.76
N LEU A 42 -0.59 -1.07 5.18
CA LEU A 42 0.12 -2.02 4.33
C LEU A 42 0.52 -3.28 5.12
N GLU A 43 1.08 -3.10 6.32
CA GLU A 43 1.48 -4.20 7.20
C GLU A 43 0.27 -5.05 7.63
N ALA A 44 -0.84 -4.41 8.00
CA ALA A 44 -2.08 -5.11 8.34
C ALA A 44 -2.59 -5.95 7.16
N ALA A 45 -2.58 -5.38 5.94
CA ALA A 45 -3.01 -6.08 4.74
C ALA A 45 -2.09 -7.24 4.33
N LEU A 46 -0.80 -7.21 4.71
CA LEU A 46 0.16 -8.31 4.49
C LEU A 46 -0.04 -9.46 5.48
N LYS A 47 -0.52 -9.17 6.69
CA LYS A 47 -0.78 -10.17 7.74
C LYS A 47 -2.16 -10.84 7.62
N ALA A 48 -3.06 -10.28 6.81
CA ALA A 48 -4.42 -10.76 6.55
C ALA A 48 -4.55 -11.56 5.25
#